data_AF-I4F2G2-F1
#
_entry.id   AF-I4F2G2-F1
#
_cell.length_a   1.000
_cell.length_b   1.000
_cell.length_c   1.000
_cell.angle_alpha   90.00
_cell.angle_beta   90.00
_cell.angle_gamma   90.00
#
_symmetry.space_group_name_H-M   'P 1'
#
loop_
_entity.id
_entity.type
_entity.pdbx_description
1 polymer ?
#
loop_
_entity_poly.entity_id
_entity_poly.type
_entity_poly.pdbx_seq_one_letter_code
_entity_poly.pdbx_strand_id
1 'polypeptide(L)'
;MTEVVYRLYETVDELTTVIENARSVPMSSSCMVPRDHLLDLLDELRESLPEEVQQAGAIVEQRTEILQQAQAEAERLTGRTRSDSEQVVANARRQREELIGTARRQRDEILTQAQAEADELLAEAEAEAERMVAEARRLREQLLADGQRQQDELVAAGEAEHERLLTETEVYRTAVDRADALGAQTAAEVARMRAEVDDYVDTRLADFGNTLSHMMRSVEKARTNLRTP
;
A
#
# COMPACT_ATOMS: atom_id res chain seq x y z
N MET A 1 -82.64 16.29 -59.93
CA MET A 1 -81.45 17.14 -59.72
C MET A 1 -81.31 18.22 -60.79
N THR A 2 -81.36 17.89 -62.09
CA THR A 2 -81.34 18.91 -63.17
C THR A 2 -82.60 19.78 -63.21
N GLU A 3 -83.80 19.21 -63.09
CA GLU A 3 -85.07 19.96 -63.19
C GLU A 3 -85.26 21.04 -62.10
N VAL A 4 -84.88 20.75 -60.86
CA VAL A 4 -84.96 21.70 -59.72
C VAL A 4 -83.93 22.83 -59.88
N VAL A 5 -82.72 22.51 -60.35
CA VAL A 5 -81.69 23.51 -60.62
C VAL A 5 -82.10 24.42 -61.78
N TYR A 6 -82.71 23.88 -62.84
CA TYR A 6 -83.26 24.69 -63.93
C TYR A 6 -84.39 25.62 -63.45
N ARG A 7 -85.31 25.13 -62.62
CA ARG A 7 -86.41 25.95 -62.06
C ARG A 7 -85.88 27.09 -61.18
N LEU A 8 -84.84 26.84 -60.37
CA LEU A 8 -84.20 27.88 -59.56
C LEU A 8 -83.58 28.98 -60.43
N TYR A 9 -82.83 28.62 -61.48
CA TYR A 9 -82.27 29.61 -62.41
C TYR A 9 -83.37 30.37 -63.15
N GLU A 10 -84.47 29.70 -63.51
CA GLU A 10 -85.63 30.32 -64.15
C GLU A 10 -86.31 31.34 -63.23
N THR A 11 -86.54 31.01 -61.96
CA THR A 11 -87.10 31.96 -60.97
C THR A 11 -86.16 33.14 -60.71
N VAL A 12 -84.84 32.94 -60.72
CA VAL A 12 -83.84 34.04 -60.62
C VAL A 12 -83.87 34.93 -61.86
N ASP A 13 -83.95 34.35 -63.05
CA ASP A 13 -84.04 35.09 -64.32
C ASP A 13 -85.36 35.86 -64.42
N GLU A 14 -86.46 35.30 -63.92
CA GLU A 14 -87.77 35.97 -63.85
C GLU A 14 -87.74 37.13 -62.85
N LEU A 15 -87.14 36.94 -61.67
CA LEU A 15 -86.95 37.99 -60.68
C LEU A 15 -86.06 39.13 -61.22
N THR A 16 -85.03 38.78 -61.99
CA THR A 16 -84.18 39.74 -62.72
C THR A 16 -85.01 40.51 -63.76
N THR A 17 -85.82 39.81 -64.55
CA THR A 17 -86.70 40.40 -65.57
C THR A 17 -87.72 41.37 -64.97
N VAL A 18 -88.30 41.03 -63.81
CA VAL A 18 -89.25 41.90 -63.08
C VAL A 18 -88.56 43.18 -62.60
N ILE A 19 -87.31 43.09 -62.12
CA ILE A 19 -86.53 44.25 -61.68
C ILE A 19 -86.10 45.13 -62.88
N GLU A 20 -85.67 44.52 -63.99
CA GLU A 20 -85.26 45.24 -65.20
C GLU A 20 -86.41 45.98 -65.88
N ASN A 21 -87.62 45.41 -65.84
CA ASN A 21 -88.83 46.03 -66.40
C ASN A 21 -89.62 46.87 -65.39
N ALA A 22 -89.12 47.01 -64.16
CA ALA A 22 -89.78 47.78 -63.12
C ALA A 22 -89.84 49.27 -63.47
N ARG A 23 -90.94 49.93 -63.09
CA ARG A 23 -91.17 51.33 -63.43
C ARG A 23 -90.22 52.23 -62.66
N SER A 24 -89.33 52.93 -63.36
CA SER A 24 -88.38 53.85 -62.74
C SER A 24 -89.08 55.07 -62.14
N VAL A 25 -88.65 55.49 -60.94
CA VAL A 25 -89.16 56.71 -60.31
C VAL A 25 -88.38 57.92 -60.87
N PRO A 26 -89.03 58.96 -61.42
CA PRO A 26 -88.34 60.09 -62.02
C PRO A 26 -87.40 60.79 -61.03
N MET A 27 -86.19 61.13 -61.48
CA MET A 27 -85.14 61.77 -60.68
C MET A 27 -84.59 60.91 -59.51
N SER A 28 -84.73 59.57 -59.55
CA SER A 28 -84.12 58.63 -58.61
C SER A 28 -83.56 57.39 -59.32
N SER A 29 -82.63 56.68 -58.68
CA SER A 29 -82.19 55.34 -59.09
C SER A 29 -83.14 54.23 -58.62
N SER A 30 -84.26 54.58 -57.97
CA SER A 30 -85.25 53.62 -57.48
C SER A 30 -86.23 53.19 -58.57
N CYS A 31 -86.58 51.91 -58.59
CA CYS A 31 -87.67 51.37 -59.39
C CYS A 31 -88.82 50.92 -58.49
N MET A 32 -90.05 51.02 -59.00
CA MET A 32 -91.26 50.56 -58.35
C MET A 32 -91.59 49.16 -58.86
N VAL A 33 -91.53 48.19 -57.96
CA VAL A 33 -91.78 46.77 -58.24
C VAL A 33 -93.09 46.36 -57.56
N PRO A 34 -93.95 45.56 -58.21
CA PRO A 34 -95.13 44.99 -57.55
C PRO A 34 -94.70 44.12 -56.37
N ARG A 35 -94.98 44.59 -55.15
CA ARG A 35 -94.54 43.94 -53.91
C ARG A 35 -94.99 42.49 -53.82
N ASP A 36 -96.26 42.21 -54.15
CA ASP A 36 -96.84 40.87 -54.00
C ASP A 36 -96.15 39.87 -54.94
N HIS A 37 -95.97 40.24 -56.21
CA HIS A 37 -95.26 39.40 -57.18
C HIS A 37 -93.78 39.17 -56.84
N LEU A 38 -93.10 40.18 -56.29
CA LEU A 38 -91.71 40.03 -55.82
C LEU A 38 -91.62 39.08 -54.62
N LEU A 39 -92.59 39.14 -53.70
CA LEU A 39 -92.66 38.22 -52.56
C LEU A 39 -92.97 36.79 -53.04
N ASP A 40 -93.89 36.62 -53.99
CA ASP A 40 -94.22 35.31 -54.57
C ASP A 40 -92.98 34.66 -55.23
N LEU A 41 -92.22 35.42 -56.04
CA LEU A 41 -90.98 34.92 -56.66
C LEU A 41 -89.89 34.63 -55.62
N LEU A 42 -89.79 35.40 -54.54
CA LEU A 42 -88.85 35.13 -53.44
C LEU A 42 -89.25 33.88 -52.64
N ASP A 43 -90.55 33.64 -52.46
CA ASP A 43 -91.07 32.44 -51.81
C ASP A 43 -90.90 31.21 -52.71
N GLU A 44 -91.11 31.34 -54.01
CA GLU A 44 -90.84 30.27 -54.99
C GLU A 44 -89.33 29.97 -55.10
N LEU A 45 -88.47 31.00 -55.05
CA LEU A 45 -87.02 30.83 -54.97
C LEU A 45 -86.64 30.08 -53.68
N ARG A 46 -87.30 30.40 -52.57
CA ARG A 46 -87.06 29.78 -51.27
C ARG A 46 -87.54 28.33 -51.21
N GLU A 47 -88.67 28.01 -51.84
CA GLU A 47 -89.20 26.64 -51.95
C GLU A 47 -88.45 25.79 -52.99
N SER A 48 -87.89 26.41 -54.03
CA SER A 48 -87.09 25.73 -55.05
C SER A 48 -85.63 25.52 -54.66
N LEU A 49 -85.17 26.09 -53.53
CA LEU A 49 -83.88 25.75 -52.94
C LEU A 49 -83.84 24.24 -52.65
N PRO A 50 -82.98 23.46 -53.32
CA PRO A 50 -82.96 22.03 -53.17
C PRO A 50 -82.66 21.64 -51.72
N GLU A 51 -83.36 20.63 -51.18
CA GLU A 51 -83.07 20.08 -49.85
C GLU A 51 -81.58 19.70 -49.71
N GLU A 52 -80.94 19.31 -50.82
CA GLU A 52 -79.52 18.98 -50.89
C GLU A 52 -78.59 20.16 -50.52
N VAL A 53 -78.97 21.40 -50.83
CA VAL A 53 -78.18 22.59 -50.48
C VAL A 53 -78.28 22.90 -48.98
N GLN A 54 -79.46 22.74 -48.39
CA GLN A 54 -79.65 22.88 -46.94
C GLN A 54 -78.93 21.77 -46.16
N GLN A 55 -79.02 20.52 -46.65
CA GLN A 55 -78.27 19.39 -46.12
C GLN A 55 -76.75 19.59 -46.22
N ALA A 56 -76.25 20.12 -47.35
CA ALA A 56 -74.83 20.45 -47.49
C ALA A 56 -74.37 21.50 -46.47
N GLY A 57 -75.19 22.53 -46.21
CA GLY A 57 -74.93 23.53 -45.17
C GLY A 57 -74.83 22.91 -43.77
N ALA A 58 -75.78 22.06 -43.40
CA ALA A 58 -75.77 21.34 -42.12
C ALA A 58 -74.56 20.40 -41.98
N ILE A 59 -74.15 19.72 -43.06
CA ILE A 59 -72.95 18.87 -43.08
C ILE A 59 -71.68 19.71 -42.87
N VAL A 60 -71.60 20.90 -43.48
CA VAL A 60 -70.44 21.80 -43.30
C VAL A 60 -70.38 22.32 -41.86
N GLU A 61 -71.51 22.68 -41.27
CA GLU A 61 -71.59 23.12 -39.88
C GLU A 61 -71.20 21.99 -38.92
N GLN A 62 -71.77 20.80 -39.08
CA GLN A 62 -71.42 19.60 -38.31
C GLN A 62 -69.94 19.24 -38.46
N ARG A 63 -69.38 19.30 -39.68
CA ARG A 63 -67.94 19.08 -39.91
C ARG A 63 -67.09 20.12 -39.18
N THR A 64 -67.51 21.38 -39.18
CA THR A 64 -66.80 22.46 -38.49
C THR A 64 -66.80 22.21 -36.98
N GLU A 65 -67.92 21.81 -36.42
CA GLU A 65 -68.05 21.44 -35.01
C GLU A 65 -67.16 20.24 -34.65
N ILE A 66 -67.17 19.18 -35.47
CA ILE A 66 -66.30 18.01 -35.27
C ILE A 66 -64.81 18.41 -35.32
N LEU A 67 -64.41 19.26 -36.26
CA LEU A 67 -63.01 19.72 -36.36
C LEU A 67 -62.60 20.54 -35.13
N GLN A 68 -63.47 21.43 -34.64
CA GLN A 68 -63.22 22.21 -33.43
C GLN A 68 -63.10 21.31 -32.20
N GLN A 69 -64.01 20.33 -32.05
CA GLN A 69 -63.96 19.36 -30.95
C GLN A 69 -62.68 18.50 -31.02
N ALA A 70 -62.33 18.00 -32.20
CA ALA A 70 -61.12 17.21 -32.40
C ALA A 70 -59.85 18.03 -32.09
N GLN A 71 -59.83 19.31 -32.49
CA GLN A 71 -58.69 20.18 -32.24
C GLN A 71 -58.56 20.53 -30.75
N ALA A 72 -59.67 20.84 -30.07
CA ALA A 72 -59.69 21.06 -28.63
C ALA A 72 -59.25 19.81 -27.85
N GLU A 73 -59.70 18.63 -28.27
CA GLU A 73 -59.31 17.36 -27.65
C GLU A 73 -57.82 17.04 -27.88
N ALA A 74 -57.30 17.30 -29.07
CA ALA A 74 -55.88 17.14 -29.40
C ALA A 74 -54.98 18.08 -28.57
N GLU A 75 -55.36 19.35 -28.43
CA GLU A 75 -54.67 20.31 -27.57
C GLU A 75 -54.71 19.88 -26.11
N ARG A 76 -55.86 19.41 -25.63
CA ARG A 76 -56.02 18.89 -24.26
C ARG A 76 -55.15 17.65 -24.02
N LEU A 77 -55.09 16.73 -24.97
CA LEU A 77 -54.26 15.52 -24.88
C LEU A 77 -52.78 15.89 -24.87
N THR A 78 -52.34 16.75 -25.79
CA THR A 78 -50.96 17.21 -25.89
C THR A 78 -50.52 17.94 -24.62
N GLY A 79 -51.40 18.78 -24.07
CA GLY A 79 -51.16 19.46 -22.79
C GLY A 79 -50.99 18.49 -21.62
N ARG A 80 -51.86 17.47 -21.52
CA ARG A 80 -51.73 16.41 -20.50
C ARG A 80 -50.44 15.63 -20.65
N THR A 81 -50.15 15.11 -21.85
CA THR A 81 -48.92 14.35 -22.11
C THR A 81 -47.66 15.16 -21.83
N ARG A 82 -47.67 16.45 -22.16
CA ARG A 82 -46.55 17.34 -21.84
C ARG A 82 -46.37 17.51 -20.33
N SER A 83 -47.47 17.79 -19.60
CA SER A 83 -47.45 17.90 -18.14
C SER A 83 -46.95 16.60 -17.48
N ASP A 84 -47.46 15.45 -17.92
CA ASP A 84 -47.06 14.14 -17.39
C ASP A 84 -45.57 13.88 -17.67
N SER A 85 -45.09 14.20 -18.87
CA SER A 85 -43.68 14.07 -19.23
C SER A 85 -42.78 14.96 -18.38
N GLU A 86 -43.19 16.22 -18.17
CA GLU A 86 -42.47 17.16 -17.31
C GLU A 86 -42.40 16.65 -15.86
N GLN A 87 -43.49 16.08 -15.34
CA GLN A 87 -43.52 15.46 -14.01
C GLN A 87 -42.61 14.23 -13.92
N VAL A 88 -42.63 13.34 -14.91
CA VAL A 88 -41.76 12.15 -14.94
C VAL A 88 -40.29 12.57 -14.94
N VAL A 89 -39.91 13.54 -15.78
CA VAL A 89 -38.53 14.05 -15.83
C VAL A 89 -38.14 14.72 -14.52
N ALA A 90 -39.03 15.50 -13.90
CA ALA A 90 -38.77 16.13 -12.61
C ALA A 90 -38.56 15.08 -11.50
N ASN A 91 -39.40 14.03 -11.46
CA ASN A 91 -39.27 12.93 -10.50
C ASN A 91 -37.98 12.15 -10.70
N ALA A 92 -37.63 11.80 -11.94
CA ALA A 92 -36.40 11.10 -12.27
C ALA A 92 -35.16 11.93 -11.89
N ARG A 93 -35.18 13.25 -12.09
CA ARG A 93 -34.08 14.15 -11.69
C ARG A 93 -33.91 14.18 -10.17
N ARG A 94 -35.00 14.30 -9.41
CA ARG A 94 -34.96 14.26 -7.93
C ARG A 94 -34.39 12.94 -7.40
N GLN A 95 -34.90 11.81 -7.89
CA GLN A 95 -34.38 10.48 -7.51
C GLN A 95 -32.90 10.33 -7.82
N ARG A 96 -32.46 10.79 -9.00
CA ARG A 96 -31.04 10.77 -9.38
C ARG A 96 -30.19 11.60 -8.42
N GLU A 97 -30.65 12.80 -8.05
CA GLU A 97 -29.92 13.68 -7.12
C GLU A 97 -29.82 13.06 -5.72
N GLU A 98 -30.88 12.42 -5.24
CA GLU A 98 -30.89 11.68 -3.97
C GLU A 98 -29.92 10.49 -3.99
N LEU A 99 -29.91 9.71 -5.08
CA LEU A 99 -29.00 8.58 -5.26
C LEU A 99 -27.54 9.04 -5.31
N ILE A 100 -27.24 10.07 -6.10
CA ILE A 100 -25.88 10.64 -6.18
C ILE A 100 -25.45 11.21 -4.82
N GLY A 101 -26.36 11.88 -4.12
CA GLY A 101 -26.10 12.42 -2.78
C GLY A 101 -25.76 11.32 -1.78
N THR A 102 -26.52 10.22 -1.80
CA THR A 102 -26.29 9.06 -0.93
C THR A 102 -24.99 8.35 -1.28
N ALA A 103 -24.74 8.08 -2.56
CA ALA A 103 -23.52 7.44 -3.02
C ALA A 103 -22.27 8.27 -2.69
N ARG A 104 -22.35 9.61 -2.80
CA ARG A 104 -21.25 10.51 -2.39
C ARG A 104 -20.98 10.43 -0.89
N ARG A 105 -22.02 10.49 -0.05
CA ARG A 105 -21.85 10.35 1.41
C ARG A 105 -21.22 9.02 1.79
N GLN A 106 -21.72 7.92 1.22
CA GLN A 106 -21.16 6.58 1.46
C GLN A 106 -19.71 6.48 1.00
N ARG A 107 -19.37 7.03 -0.17
CA ARG A 107 -17.99 7.09 -0.64
C ARG A 107 -17.11 7.86 0.33
N ASP A 108 -17.55 9.04 0.78
CA ASP A 108 -16.76 9.90 1.66
C ASP A 108 -16.55 9.27 3.04
N GLU A 109 -17.57 8.55 3.54
CA GLU A 109 -17.49 7.73 4.75
C GLU A 109 -16.48 6.59 4.60
N ILE A 110 -16.56 5.80 3.52
CA ILE A 110 -15.61 4.72 3.24
C ILE A 110 -14.18 5.25 3.12
N LEU A 111 -13.97 6.37 2.43
CA LEU A 111 -12.65 6.97 2.29
C LEU A 111 -12.09 7.44 3.63
N THR A 112 -12.92 8.08 4.45
CA THR A 112 -12.51 8.55 5.79
C THR A 112 -12.16 7.36 6.69
N GLN A 113 -12.98 6.31 6.67
CA GLN A 113 -12.73 5.10 7.44
C GLN A 113 -11.45 4.39 6.96
N ALA A 114 -11.29 4.19 5.65
CA ALA A 114 -10.11 3.54 5.10
C ALA A 114 -8.82 4.34 5.38
N GLN A 115 -8.89 5.68 5.38
CA GLN A 115 -7.76 6.53 5.79
C GLN A 115 -7.42 6.35 7.27
N ALA A 116 -8.42 6.36 8.15
CA ALA A 116 -8.20 6.14 9.58
C ALA A 116 -7.60 4.74 9.87
N GLU A 117 -8.11 3.70 9.22
CA GLU A 117 -7.58 2.33 9.33
C GLU A 117 -6.14 2.23 8.82
N ALA A 118 -5.82 2.91 7.71
CA ALA A 118 -4.47 2.94 7.17
C ALA A 118 -3.49 3.67 8.11
N ASP A 119 -3.90 4.81 8.69
CA ASP A 119 -3.09 5.58 9.63
C ASP A 119 -2.84 4.78 10.92
N GLU A 120 -3.85 4.07 11.43
CA GLU A 120 -3.72 3.19 12.60
C GLU A 120 -2.75 2.03 12.34
N LEU A 121 -2.88 1.35 11.19
CA LEU A 121 -1.99 0.26 10.80
C LEU A 121 -0.54 0.72 10.66
N LEU A 122 -0.31 1.90 10.07
CA LEU A 122 1.02 2.49 9.95
C LEU A 122 1.61 2.81 11.34
N ALA A 123 0.82 3.42 12.23
CA ALA A 123 1.27 3.72 13.58
C ALA A 123 1.62 2.45 14.39
N GLU A 124 0.83 1.38 14.25
CA GLU A 124 1.12 0.09 14.89
C GLU A 124 2.40 -0.53 14.33
N ALA A 125 2.56 -0.54 13.00
CA ALA A 125 3.74 -1.08 12.34
C ALA A 125 5.02 -0.31 12.72
N GLU A 126 4.95 1.02 12.79
CA GLU A 126 6.07 1.87 13.25
C GLU A 126 6.44 1.55 14.71
N ALA A 127 5.45 1.46 15.60
CA ALA A 127 5.68 1.13 17.00
C ALA A 127 6.25 -0.30 17.18
N GLU A 128 5.84 -1.26 16.35
CA GLU A 128 6.43 -2.60 16.35
C GLU A 128 7.86 -2.60 15.83
N ALA A 129 8.14 -1.89 14.73
CA ALA A 129 9.48 -1.74 14.18
C ALA A 129 10.44 -1.10 15.20
N GLU A 130 10.01 -0.05 15.90
CA GLU A 130 10.79 0.58 16.96
C GLU A 130 11.09 -0.38 18.11
N ARG A 131 10.10 -1.17 18.55
CA ARG A 131 10.28 -2.19 19.58
C ARG A 131 11.30 -3.25 19.15
N MET A 132 11.18 -3.79 17.95
CA MET A 132 12.12 -4.79 17.42
C MET A 132 13.54 -4.24 17.32
N VAL A 133 13.71 -3.00 16.84
CA VAL A 133 15.03 -2.35 16.75
C VAL A 133 15.62 -2.13 18.15
N ALA A 134 14.81 -1.69 19.11
CA ALA A 134 15.27 -1.50 20.49
C ALA A 134 15.70 -2.82 21.14
N GLU A 135 14.93 -3.89 20.95
CA GLU A 135 15.26 -5.23 21.44
C GLU A 135 16.54 -5.76 20.79
N ALA A 136 16.64 -5.68 19.46
CA ALA A 136 17.83 -6.12 18.73
C ALA A 136 19.10 -5.35 19.17
N ARG A 137 18.98 -4.04 19.43
CA ARG A 137 20.09 -3.23 19.95
C ARG A 137 20.54 -3.70 21.33
N ARG A 138 19.59 -3.95 22.24
CA ARG A 138 19.88 -4.46 23.59
C ARG A 138 20.55 -5.84 23.53
N LEU A 139 20.02 -6.75 22.72
CA LEU A 139 20.60 -8.07 22.55
C LEU A 139 22.02 -8.00 21.99
N ARG A 140 22.25 -7.17 20.97
CA ARG A 140 23.58 -6.93 20.41
C ARG A 140 24.55 -6.40 21.47
N GLU A 141 24.13 -5.42 22.27
CA GLU A 141 24.95 -4.85 23.34
C GLU A 141 25.32 -5.90 24.40
N GLN A 142 24.36 -6.75 24.79
CA GLN A 142 24.61 -7.87 25.70
C GLN A 142 25.62 -8.86 25.11
N LEU A 143 25.44 -9.28 23.85
CA LEU A 143 26.37 -10.20 23.19
C LEU A 143 27.79 -9.64 23.08
N LEU A 144 27.93 -8.35 22.80
CA LEU A 144 29.24 -7.69 22.76
C LEU A 144 29.88 -7.64 24.15
N ALA A 145 29.11 -7.31 25.19
CA ALA A 145 29.60 -7.30 26.56
C ALA A 145 30.00 -8.71 27.04
N ASP A 146 29.21 -9.73 26.71
CA ASP A 146 29.52 -11.13 27.00
C ASP A 146 30.78 -11.58 26.29
N GLY A 147 30.92 -11.27 24.99
CA GLY A 147 32.10 -11.57 24.20
C GLY A 147 33.36 -10.89 24.74
N GLN A 148 33.27 -9.62 25.16
CA GLN A 148 34.37 -8.90 25.79
C GLN A 148 34.79 -9.56 27.11
N ARG A 149 33.83 -9.89 27.99
CA ARG A 149 34.14 -10.59 29.25
C ARG A 149 34.83 -11.91 29.02
N GLN A 150 34.33 -12.73 28.09
CA GLN A 150 34.96 -14.01 27.75
C GLN A 150 36.35 -13.83 27.16
N GLN A 151 36.55 -12.82 26.31
CA GLN A 151 37.85 -12.50 25.76
C GLN A 151 38.84 -12.11 26.87
N ASP A 152 38.44 -11.22 27.79
CA ASP A 152 39.27 -10.79 28.91
C ASP A 152 39.64 -11.95 29.83
N GLU A 153 38.67 -12.83 30.13
CA GLU A 153 38.89 -14.05 30.91
C GLU A 153 39.90 -15.00 30.23
N LEU A 154 39.76 -15.21 28.91
CA LEU A 154 40.68 -16.07 28.15
C LEU A 154 42.09 -15.49 28.09
N VAL A 155 42.22 -14.17 27.92
CA VAL A 155 43.52 -13.49 27.93
C VAL A 155 44.17 -13.63 29.31
N ALA A 156 43.44 -13.33 30.38
CA ALA A 156 43.95 -13.45 31.74
C ALA A 156 44.37 -14.89 32.09
N ALA A 157 43.58 -15.90 31.67
CA ALA A 157 43.92 -17.30 31.84
C ALA A 157 45.19 -17.69 31.06
N GLY A 158 45.32 -17.18 29.82
CA GLY A 158 46.50 -17.38 28.99
C GLY A 158 47.76 -16.76 29.58
N GLU A 159 47.67 -15.55 30.11
CA GLU A 159 48.78 -14.84 30.78
C GLU A 159 49.22 -15.58 32.05
N ALA A 160 48.27 -16.01 32.89
CA ALA A 160 48.56 -16.75 34.11
C ALA A 160 49.26 -18.09 33.81
N GLU A 161 48.80 -18.82 32.78
CA GLU A 161 49.43 -20.08 32.38
C GLU A 161 50.82 -19.83 31.76
N HIS A 162 50.98 -18.77 30.98
CA HIS A 162 52.28 -18.38 30.44
C HIS A 162 53.30 -18.06 31.56
N GLU A 163 52.90 -17.29 32.56
CA GLU A 163 53.74 -16.96 33.74
C GLU A 163 54.11 -18.23 34.53
N ARG A 164 53.15 -19.15 34.70
CA ARG A 164 53.40 -20.46 35.32
C ARG A 164 54.48 -21.26 34.57
N LEU A 165 54.37 -21.35 33.24
CA LEU A 165 55.34 -22.07 32.39
C LEU A 165 56.72 -21.42 32.39
N LEU A 166 56.80 -20.08 32.41
CA LEU A 166 58.07 -19.37 32.55
C LEU A 166 58.74 -19.69 33.88
N THR A 167 57.99 -19.63 34.98
CA THR A 167 58.48 -19.95 36.33
C THR A 167 58.96 -21.40 36.41
N GLU A 168 58.18 -22.35 35.88
CA GLU A 168 58.55 -23.77 35.83
C GLU A 168 59.84 -24.00 35.03
N THR A 169 59.99 -23.29 33.90
CA THR A 169 61.20 -23.34 33.07
C THR A 169 62.41 -22.74 33.79
N GLU A 170 62.23 -21.63 34.53
CA GLU A 170 63.30 -20.99 35.30
C GLU A 170 63.79 -21.86 36.46
N VAL A 171 62.86 -22.49 37.19
CA VAL A 171 63.18 -23.45 38.25
C VAL A 171 63.95 -24.63 37.67
N TYR A 172 63.51 -25.17 36.53
CA TYR A 172 64.21 -26.25 35.85
C TYR A 172 65.64 -25.86 35.46
N ARG A 173 65.83 -24.70 34.81
CA ARG A 173 67.17 -24.21 34.43
C ARG A 173 68.08 -24.02 35.64
N THR A 174 67.56 -23.39 36.70
CA THR A 174 68.33 -23.18 37.95
C THR A 174 68.72 -24.49 38.61
N ALA A 175 67.83 -25.49 38.60
CA ALA A 175 68.11 -26.82 39.14
C ALA A 175 69.21 -27.53 38.34
N VAL A 176 69.18 -27.43 37.01
CA VAL A 176 70.23 -27.97 36.12
C VAL A 176 71.58 -27.29 36.40
N ASP A 177 71.62 -25.95 36.43
CA ASP A 177 72.85 -25.20 36.71
C ASP A 177 73.44 -25.56 38.09
N ARG A 178 72.57 -25.73 39.10
CA ARG A 178 72.98 -26.12 40.46
C ARG A 178 73.52 -27.55 40.51
N ALA A 179 72.90 -28.47 39.78
CA ALA A 179 73.35 -29.85 39.68
C ALA A 179 74.74 -29.93 39.02
N ASP A 180 74.94 -29.19 37.92
CA ASP A 180 76.23 -29.11 37.23
C ASP A 180 77.32 -28.52 38.14
N ALA A 181 77.01 -27.44 38.88
CA ALA A 181 77.94 -26.84 39.83
C ALA A 181 78.31 -27.78 40.99
N LEU A 182 77.34 -28.50 41.55
CA LEU A 182 77.58 -29.51 42.59
C LEU A 182 78.42 -30.68 42.06
N GLY A 183 78.16 -31.10 40.83
CA GLY A 183 78.95 -32.12 40.14
C GLY A 183 80.41 -31.68 39.96
N ALA A 184 80.64 -30.45 39.52
CA ALA A 184 81.98 -29.87 39.39
C ALA A 184 82.70 -29.75 40.75
N GLN A 185 82.00 -29.31 41.80
CA GLN A 185 82.55 -29.23 43.15
C GLN A 185 82.94 -30.62 43.68
N THR A 186 82.06 -31.60 43.54
CA THR A 186 82.30 -32.98 43.99
C THR A 186 83.49 -33.59 43.25
N ALA A 187 83.59 -33.35 41.93
CA ALA A 187 84.74 -33.80 41.15
C ALA A 187 86.05 -33.16 41.65
N ALA A 188 86.04 -31.87 41.96
CA ALA A 188 87.20 -31.16 42.51
C ALA A 188 87.59 -31.67 43.92
N GLU A 189 86.61 -31.92 44.80
CA GLU A 189 86.84 -32.46 46.14
C GLU A 189 87.38 -33.90 46.09
N VAL A 190 86.82 -34.75 45.23
CA VAL A 190 87.33 -36.12 45.01
C VAL A 190 88.76 -36.09 44.47
N ALA A 191 89.05 -35.19 43.52
CA ALA A 191 90.41 -35.01 43.02
C ALA A 191 91.37 -34.55 44.13
N ARG A 192 90.95 -33.63 45.00
CA ARG A 192 91.73 -33.17 46.15
C ARG A 192 91.96 -34.30 47.17
N MET A 193 90.92 -35.03 47.56
CA MET A 193 91.03 -36.16 48.49
C MET A 193 91.95 -37.24 47.95
N ARG A 194 91.91 -37.55 46.65
CA ARG A 194 92.84 -38.48 46.02
C ARG A 194 94.29 -37.98 46.14
N ALA A 195 94.54 -36.71 45.81
CA ALA A 195 95.88 -36.13 45.94
C ALA A 195 96.38 -36.12 47.39
N GLU A 196 95.53 -35.82 48.37
CA GLU A 196 95.88 -35.87 49.81
C GLU A 196 96.18 -37.30 50.28
N VAL A 197 95.40 -38.30 49.83
CA VAL A 197 95.66 -39.71 50.14
C VAL A 197 96.96 -40.18 49.50
N ASP A 198 97.21 -39.82 48.24
CA ASP A 198 98.44 -40.15 47.53
C ASP A 198 99.66 -39.57 48.26
N ASP A 199 99.62 -38.28 48.64
CA ASP A 199 100.69 -37.61 49.39
C ASP A 199 100.92 -38.25 50.78
N TYR A 200 99.84 -38.61 51.49
CA TYR A 200 99.93 -39.30 52.77
C TYR A 200 100.56 -40.69 52.63
N VAL A 201 100.15 -41.46 51.62
CA VAL A 201 100.72 -42.79 51.34
C VAL A 201 102.20 -42.68 51.01
N ASP A 202 102.59 -41.74 50.13
CA ASP A 202 103.99 -41.49 49.78
C ASP A 202 104.82 -41.10 51.01
N THR A 203 104.32 -40.19 51.84
CA THR A 203 104.98 -39.78 53.09
C THR A 203 105.17 -40.96 54.05
N ARG A 204 104.12 -41.77 54.26
CA ARG A 204 104.18 -42.94 55.15
C ARG A 204 105.11 -44.03 54.63
N LEU A 205 105.13 -44.26 53.31
CA LEU A 205 106.05 -45.20 52.68
C LEU A 205 107.51 -44.73 52.80
N ALA A 206 107.76 -43.42 52.64
CA ALA A 206 109.08 -42.83 52.84
C ALA A 206 109.55 -42.99 54.30
N ASP A 207 108.71 -42.66 55.28
CA ASP A 207 108.99 -42.84 56.71
C ASP A 207 109.27 -44.31 57.07
N PHE A 208 108.46 -45.23 56.53
CA PHE A 208 108.65 -46.66 56.72
C PHE A 208 109.97 -47.14 56.10
N GLY A 209 110.29 -46.70 54.88
CA GLY A 209 111.56 -46.98 54.20
C GLY A 209 112.78 -46.46 54.98
N ASN A 210 112.67 -45.25 55.56
CA ASN A 210 113.69 -44.68 56.44
C ASN A 210 113.89 -45.51 57.72
N THR A 211 112.79 -46.00 58.30
CA THR A 211 112.81 -46.85 59.50
C THR A 211 113.44 -48.21 59.22
N LEU A 212 113.05 -48.88 58.13
CA LEU A 212 113.67 -50.13 57.70
C LEU A 212 115.16 -49.97 57.40
N SER A 213 115.56 -48.85 56.77
CA SER A 213 116.98 -48.54 56.54
C SER A 213 117.75 -48.40 57.85
N HIS A 214 117.16 -47.75 58.87
CA HIS A 214 117.75 -47.66 60.21
C HIS A 214 117.86 -49.04 60.89
N MET A 215 116.83 -49.88 60.81
CA MET A 215 116.86 -51.24 61.34
C MET A 215 117.91 -52.10 60.64
N MET A 216 117.98 -52.06 59.30
CA MET A 216 119.00 -52.78 58.54
C MET A 216 120.40 -52.33 58.92
N ARG A 217 120.67 -51.02 59.02
CA ARG A 217 121.98 -50.51 59.49
C ARG A 217 122.30 -50.98 60.91
N SER A 218 121.32 -51.02 61.81
CA SER A 218 121.50 -51.54 63.17
C SER A 218 121.83 -53.04 63.17
N VAL A 219 121.16 -53.84 62.34
CA VAL A 219 121.44 -55.28 62.15
C VAL A 219 122.82 -55.49 61.52
N GLU A 220 123.18 -54.69 60.52
CA GLU A 220 124.50 -54.76 59.88
C GLU A 220 125.61 -54.40 60.85
N LYS A 221 125.40 -53.36 61.67
CA LYS A 221 126.32 -52.93 62.74
C LYS A 221 126.49 -54.03 63.79
N ALA A 222 125.40 -54.68 64.21
CA ALA A 222 125.45 -55.85 65.09
C ALA A 222 126.21 -57.03 64.45
N ARG A 223 126.02 -57.27 63.15
CA ARG A 223 126.74 -58.30 62.38
C ARG A 223 128.23 -58.00 62.25
N THR A 224 128.64 -56.74 62.03
CA THR A 224 130.06 -56.35 62.04
C THR A 224 130.69 -56.48 63.42
N ASN A 225 129.95 -56.16 64.50
CA ASN A 225 130.42 -56.40 65.87
C ASN A 225 130.64 -57.89 66.16
N LEU A 226 129.86 -58.79 65.54
CA LEU A 226 130.06 -60.25 65.62
C LEU A 226 131.16 -60.79 64.68
N ARG A 227 131.68 -59.98 63.75
CA ARG A 227 132.71 -60.36 62.76
C ARG A 227 134.07 -59.71 63.00
N THR A 228 134.23 -58.97 64.09
CA THR A 228 135.54 -58.47 64.52
C THR A 228 136.05 -59.45 65.59
N PRO A 229 137.21 -60.11 65.37
CA PRO A 229 137.68 -61.24 66.17
C PRO A 229 137.99 -60.87 67.62
#